data_AF-A0A1J4K9W7-F1
#
_entry.id   AF-A0A1J4K9W7-F1
#
_cell.length_a   1.000
_cell.length_b   1.000
_cell.length_c   1.000
_cell.angle_alpha   90.00
_cell.angle_beta   90.00
_cell.angle_gamma   90.00
#
_symmetry.space_group_name_H-M   'P 1'
#
loop_
_entity.id
_entity.type
_entity.pdbx_description
1 polymer ?
#
loop_
_entity_poly.entity_id
_entity_poly.type
_entity_poly.pdbx_seq_one_letter_code
_entity_poly.pdbx_strand_id
1 'polypeptide(L)'
;MTFLNDLSPSFVKFCMDLSICAYTNDFKENTPNILFKNFDNKISQPVFYILNINKSLFIVTRGAASAADFQTILDMSETKTNCGTFHNGFYKAAKFVYNKVREHFNGNLEDQHPNDEFIDKSDNLLESYENVYFVGHSYGGAVSASLILLFGNLNYRAVIFGAPPVVDLEHCSMYNKCIASFVAEHDLIPTLSVPNIANQLRARMSSSFEKENLPSEDEMINEFNKLLDSFDTDGVPAGNEVVASLKKAAPLFIGNVVQLIRERLDKVVRYVPGCVYRITRESTARLIECKVNPTDELGILSACKSAVADHPPGSYESCLNALIE
;
A
#
# COMPACT_ATOMS: atom_id res chain seq x y z
N MET A 1 11.39 4.43 23.82
CA MET A 1 10.16 4.83 23.09
C MET A 1 10.13 4.07 21.79
N THR A 2 8.95 3.66 21.34
CA THR A 2 8.76 3.09 19.99
C THR A 2 8.49 4.22 19.01
N PHE A 3 9.00 4.14 17.78
CA PHE A 3 8.75 5.13 16.70
C PHE A 3 7.31 5.64 16.63
N LEU A 4 6.35 4.73 16.82
CA LEU A 4 4.92 5.07 16.80
C LEU A 4 4.46 6.02 17.90
N ASN A 5 5.11 5.99 19.07
CA ASN A 5 4.77 6.89 20.18
C ASN A 5 5.30 8.30 19.94
N ASP A 6 6.26 8.44 19.01
CA ASP A 6 6.94 9.70 18.70
C ASP A 6 6.43 10.30 17.37
N LEU A 7 5.48 9.65 16.70
CA LEU A 7 4.83 10.17 15.49
C LEU A 7 3.94 11.37 15.84
N SER A 8 4.42 12.57 15.50
CA SER A 8 3.60 13.77 15.58
C SER A 8 2.69 13.90 14.35
N PRO A 9 1.46 14.44 14.49
CA PRO A 9 0.60 14.75 13.35
C PRO A 9 1.31 15.58 12.26
N SER A 10 2.14 16.55 12.66
CA SER A 10 2.94 17.37 11.72
C SER A 10 3.95 16.55 10.92
N PHE A 11 4.61 15.56 11.53
CA PHE A 11 5.52 14.67 10.80
C PHE A 11 4.77 13.77 9.82
N VAL A 12 3.60 13.25 10.22
CA VAL A 12 2.75 12.45 9.34
C VAL A 12 2.28 13.30 8.14
N LYS A 13 1.80 14.52 8.38
CA LYS A 13 1.45 15.48 7.31
C LYS A 13 2.62 15.74 6.38
N PHE A 14 3.82 15.96 6.92
CA PHE A 14 5.02 16.11 6.11
C PHE A 14 5.29 14.89 5.20
N CYS A 15 5.13 13.66 5.70
CA CYS A 15 5.25 12.47 4.86
C CYS A 15 4.15 12.38 3.78
N MET A 16 2.94 12.84 4.08
CA MET A 16 1.88 12.94 3.09
C MET A 16 2.23 13.96 2.00
N ASP A 17 2.80 15.11 2.38
CA ASP A 17 3.25 16.14 1.44
C ASP A 17 4.33 15.61 0.51
N LEU A 18 5.32 14.87 1.04
CA LEU A 18 6.31 14.18 0.21
C LEU A 18 5.65 13.20 -0.79
N SER A 19 4.61 12.48 -0.35
CA SER A 19 3.87 11.58 -1.24
C SER A 19 3.14 12.34 -2.36
N ILE A 20 2.58 13.52 -2.07
CA ILE A 20 1.98 14.42 -3.06
C ILE A 20 3.03 14.94 -4.05
N CYS A 21 4.17 15.43 -3.53
CA CYS A 21 5.31 15.88 -4.33
C CYS A 21 5.79 14.79 -5.30
N ALA A 22 5.72 13.52 -4.92
CA ALA A 22 6.11 12.42 -5.79
C ALA A 22 5.21 12.26 -7.03
N TYR A 23 3.93 12.64 -6.95
CA TYR A 23 3.01 12.67 -8.10
C TYR A 23 3.35 13.79 -9.08
N THR A 24 3.74 14.96 -8.57
CA THR A 24 4.00 16.17 -9.37
C THR A 24 5.46 16.36 -9.75
N ASN A 25 6.38 15.59 -9.15
CA ASN A 25 7.84 15.80 -9.21
C ASN A 25 8.24 17.20 -8.71
N ASP A 26 7.48 17.77 -7.77
CA ASP A 26 7.79 19.07 -7.19
C ASP A 26 8.03 18.96 -5.69
N PHE A 27 9.31 18.97 -5.30
CA PHE A 27 9.75 18.92 -3.89
C PHE A 27 10.31 20.26 -3.42
N LYS A 28 10.19 21.35 -4.20
CA LYS A 28 10.92 22.61 -3.96
C LYS A 28 10.65 23.20 -2.57
N GLU A 29 9.43 23.06 -2.07
CA GLU A 29 9.02 23.58 -0.76
C GLU A 29 9.47 22.68 0.40
N ASN A 30 9.71 21.38 0.14
CA ASN A 30 9.97 20.37 1.17
C ASN A 30 11.48 20.08 1.32
N THR A 31 12.22 20.01 0.22
CA THR A 31 13.67 19.82 0.24
C THR A 31 14.33 20.14 -1.10
N PRO A 32 15.47 20.88 -1.11
CA PRO A 32 16.30 21.03 -2.30
C PRO A 32 17.20 19.80 -2.57
N ASN A 33 17.36 18.89 -1.60
CA ASN A 33 18.40 17.87 -1.62
C ASN A 33 17.88 16.50 -2.07
N ILE A 34 17.65 16.40 -3.38
CA ILE A 34 17.26 15.15 -4.03
C ILE A 34 18.53 14.42 -4.50
N LEU A 35 18.81 13.26 -3.91
CA LEU A 35 19.99 12.45 -4.21
C LEU A 35 19.81 11.63 -5.49
N PHE A 36 18.60 11.13 -5.73
CA PHE A 36 18.30 10.27 -6.88
C PHE A 36 16.83 10.38 -7.29
N LYS A 37 16.58 10.20 -8.59
CA LYS A 37 15.23 10.14 -9.18
C LYS A 37 15.16 8.98 -10.19
N ASN A 38 14.13 8.14 -10.07
CA ASN A 38 13.75 7.21 -11.14
C ASN A 38 12.46 7.70 -11.80
N PHE A 39 12.53 8.04 -13.09
CA PHE A 39 11.35 8.36 -13.90
C PHE A 39 10.96 7.24 -14.87
N ASP A 40 11.77 6.18 -14.98
CA ASP A 40 11.42 5.04 -15.83
C ASP A 40 10.22 4.32 -15.19
N ASN A 41 9.06 4.45 -15.84
CA ASN A 41 7.80 3.92 -15.36
C ASN A 41 7.30 2.79 -16.28
N LYS A 42 7.58 1.57 -15.84
CA LYS A 42 7.18 0.32 -16.50
C LYS A 42 6.49 -0.59 -15.49
N ILE A 43 5.98 -1.72 -15.95
CA ILE A 43 5.39 -2.73 -15.07
C ILE A 43 6.45 -3.13 -14.03
N SER A 44 6.11 -2.96 -12.76
CA SER A 44 6.93 -3.21 -11.58
C SER A 44 8.18 -2.32 -11.49
N GLN A 45 8.17 -1.16 -12.14
CA GLN A 45 9.23 -0.15 -12.07
C GLN A 45 8.57 1.19 -11.74
N PRO A 46 8.29 1.46 -10.44
CA PRO A 46 7.62 2.69 -10.03
C PRO A 46 8.52 3.92 -10.19
N VAL A 47 7.90 5.09 -10.33
CA VAL A 47 8.57 6.37 -10.12
C VAL A 47 8.86 6.52 -8.62
N PHE A 48 10.11 6.85 -8.28
CA PHE A 48 10.49 7.09 -6.88
C PHE A 48 11.67 8.06 -6.76
N TYR A 49 11.88 8.55 -5.55
CA TYR A 49 12.87 9.57 -5.21
C TYR A 49 13.65 9.15 -3.97
N ILE A 50 14.93 9.50 -3.92
CA ILE A 50 15.77 9.41 -2.71
C ILE A 50 16.13 10.82 -2.28
N LEU A 51 15.75 11.20 -1.07
CA LEU A 51 15.91 12.54 -0.52
C LEU A 51 16.75 12.48 0.75
N ASN A 52 17.58 13.48 0.99
CA ASN A 52 18.26 13.67 2.27
C ASN A 52 17.75 14.96 2.93
N ILE A 53 17.11 14.80 4.09
CA ILE A 53 16.46 15.88 4.83
C ILE A 53 16.95 15.79 6.28
N ASN A 54 17.74 16.77 6.71
CA ASN A 54 18.27 16.85 8.08
C ASN A 54 18.92 15.54 8.57
N LYS A 55 19.84 14.97 7.77
CA LYS A 55 20.51 13.68 8.02
C LYS A 55 19.59 12.45 8.11
N SER A 56 18.33 12.61 7.70
CA SER A 56 17.41 11.49 7.51
C SER A 56 17.23 11.22 6.03
N LEU A 57 17.22 9.95 5.65
CA LEU A 57 16.99 9.50 4.28
C LEU A 57 15.51 9.21 4.07
N PHE A 58 14.93 9.73 3.00
CA PHE A 58 13.57 9.42 2.60
C PHE A 58 13.57 8.77 1.21
N ILE A 59 13.03 7.56 1.13
CA ILE A 59 12.72 6.88 -0.12
C ILE A 59 11.23 7.07 -0.36
N VAL A 60 10.89 7.96 -1.28
CA VAL A 60 9.50 8.35 -1.55
C VAL A 60 9.04 7.71 -2.85
N THR A 61 8.08 6.78 -2.77
CA THR A 61 7.53 6.09 -3.94
C THR A 61 6.22 6.72 -4.37
N ARG A 62 6.11 7.08 -5.66
CA ARG A 62 4.88 7.62 -6.24
C ARG A 62 3.79 6.54 -6.25
N GLY A 63 2.55 6.94 -5.98
CA GLY A 63 1.40 6.07 -6.23
C GLY A 63 1.10 5.89 -7.73
N ALA A 64 0.00 5.20 -8.00
CA ALA A 64 -0.39 4.85 -9.37
C ALA A 64 -0.81 6.08 -10.16
N ALA A 65 -0.23 6.28 -11.34
CA ALA A 65 -0.60 7.36 -12.25
C ALA A 65 -0.49 6.95 -13.74
N SER A 66 -0.15 5.69 -14.03
CA SER A 66 -0.03 5.19 -15.40
C SER A 66 -0.65 3.81 -15.57
N ALA A 67 -0.91 3.43 -16.82
CA ALA A 67 -1.37 2.07 -17.15
C ALA A 67 -0.39 0.99 -16.68
N ALA A 68 0.91 1.28 -16.65
CA ALA A 68 1.92 0.34 -16.17
C ALA A 68 1.83 0.13 -14.65
N ASP A 69 1.58 1.20 -13.88
CA ASP A 69 1.36 1.09 -12.44
C ASP A 69 0.12 0.23 -12.14
N PHE A 70 -0.99 0.47 -12.86
CA PHE A 70 -2.19 -0.33 -12.71
C PHE A 70 -1.94 -1.79 -13.08
N GLN A 71 -1.21 -2.09 -14.15
CA GLN A 71 -0.86 -3.47 -14.49
C GLN A 71 -0.07 -4.17 -13.39
N THR A 72 0.80 -3.45 -12.66
CA THR A 72 1.48 -3.99 -11.48
C THR A 72 0.52 -4.27 -10.33
N ILE A 73 -0.42 -3.36 -10.04
CA ILE A 73 -1.44 -3.57 -9.00
C ILE A 73 -2.31 -4.79 -9.33
N LEU A 74 -2.58 -5.04 -10.60
CA LEU A 74 -3.40 -6.16 -11.02
C LEU A 74 -2.70 -7.52 -10.95
N ASP A 75 -1.37 -7.58 -10.77
CA ASP A 75 -0.64 -8.83 -10.54
C ASP A 75 -0.81 -9.31 -9.08
N MET A 76 -2.04 -9.72 -8.75
CA MET A 76 -2.45 -10.21 -7.42
C MET A 76 -2.16 -11.69 -7.18
N SER A 77 -1.30 -12.29 -8.00
CA SER A 77 -0.70 -13.56 -7.61
C SER A 77 0.12 -13.34 -6.32
N GLU A 78 0.38 -14.42 -5.59
CA GLU A 78 1.14 -14.33 -4.35
C GLU A 78 2.54 -14.93 -4.54
N THR A 79 3.56 -14.22 -4.05
CA THR A 79 4.96 -14.67 -4.06
C THR A 79 5.35 -15.07 -2.65
N LYS A 80 5.68 -16.35 -2.47
CA LYS A 80 6.21 -16.86 -1.20
C LYS A 80 7.71 -16.65 -1.14
N THR A 81 8.19 -16.11 -0.02
CA THR A 81 9.60 -15.86 0.26
C THR A 81 9.90 -16.25 1.71
N ASN A 82 11.17 -16.17 2.12
CA ASN A 82 11.56 -16.32 3.53
C ASN A 82 11.12 -15.14 4.42
N CYS A 83 10.69 -14.03 3.80
CA CYS A 83 10.24 -12.82 4.47
C CYS A 83 8.71 -12.65 4.44
N GLY A 84 7.98 -13.70 4.04
CA GLY A 84 6.52 -13.73 3.96
C GLY A 84 5.98 -14.02 2.57
N THR A 85 4.66 -14.08 2.50
CA THR A 85 3.87 -14.22 1.27
C THR A 85 3.36 -12.85 0.85
N PHE A 86 3.81 -12.36 -0.30
CA PHE A 86 3.54 -11.01 -0.78
C PHE A 86 2.56 -11.01 -1.95
N HIS A 87 1.88 -9.88 -2.13
CA HIS A 87 1.31 -9.52 -3.42
C HIS A 87 2.44 -9.38 -4.46
N ASN A 88 2.41 -10.20 -5.52
CA ASN A 88 3.50 -10.36 -6.48
C ASN A 88 3.88 -9.04 -7.18
N GLY A 89 2.88 -8.27 -7.62
CA GLY A 89 3.10 -6.96 -8.23
C GLY A 89 3.91 -6.01 -7.34
N PHE A 90 3.51 -5.84 -6.08
CA PHE A 90 4.18 -5.00 -5.10
C PHE A 90 5.55 -5.54 -4.70
N TYR A 91 5.70 -6.86 -4.56
CA TYR A 91 6.99 -7.50 -4.32
C TYR A 91 8.01 -7.19 -5.42
N LYS A 92 7.63 -7.39 -6.69
CA LYS A 92 8.50 -7.09 -7.84
C LYS A 92 8.87 -5.60 -7.91
N ALA A 93 7.90 -4.72 -7.67
CA ALA A 93 8.13 -3.28 -7.63
C ALA A 93 9.08 -2.86 -6.51
N ALA A 94 8.90 -3.42 -5.32
CA ALA A 94 9.78 -3.17 -4.19
C ALA A 94 11.18 -3.74 -4.42
N LYS A 95 11.32 -4.93 -5.02
CA LYS A 95 12.61 -5.50 -5.39
C LYS A 95 13.37 -4.62 -6.38
N PHE A 96 12.66 -4.02 -7.35
CA PHE A 96 13.26 -3.03 -8.26
C PHE A 96 13.78 -1.80 -7.50
N VAL A 97 12.96 -1.20 -6.62
CA VAL A 97 13.38 -0.03 -5.84
C VAL A 97 14.53 -0.38 -4.90
N TYR A 98 14.47 -1.52 -4.22
CA TYR A 98 15.53 -2.05 -3.36
C TYR A 98 16.85 -2.15 -4.11
N ASN A 99 16.86 -2.78 -5.29
CA ASN A 99 18.06 -2.90 -6.12
C ASN A 99 18.60 -1.53 -6.53
N LYS A 100 17.74 -0.59 -6.93
CA LYS A 100 18.17 0.77 -7.30
C LYS A 100 18.73 1.59 -6.14
N VAL A 101 18.14 1.45 -4.95
CA VAL A 101 18.67 2.08 -3.73
C VAL A 101 20.06 1.50 -3.42
N ARG A 102 20.22 0.17 -3.50
CA ARG A 102 21.51 -0.49 -3.26
C ARG A 102 22.56 -0.13 -4.30
N GLU A 103 22.22 -0.11 -5.59
CA GLU A 103 23.11 0.35 -6.67
C GLU A 103 23.59 1.79 -6.40
N HIS A 104 22.69 2.66 -5.96
CA HIS A 104 23.01 4.08 -5.70
C HIS A 104 24.01 4.25 -4.55
N PHE A 105 23.83 3.52 -3.45
CA PHE A 105 24.71 3.66 -2.28
C PHE A 105 25.95 2.77 -2.37
N ASN A 106 25.81 1.50 -2.70
CA ASN A 106 26.90 0.53 -2.60
C ASN A 106 27.68 0.34 -3.92
N GLY A 107 27.27 0.99 -5.01
CA GLY A 107 27.78 0.74 -6.35
C GLY A 107 27.23 -0.56 -6.96
N ASN A 108 27.67 -0.91 -8.18
CA ASN A 108 27.30 -2.16 -8.85
C ASN A 108 27.90 -3.36 -8.11
N LEU A 109 27.26 -3.80 -7.03
CA LEU A 109 27.51 -5.12 -6.47
C LEU A 109 26.86 -6.12 -7.41
N GLU A 110 27.67 -6.82 -8.21
CA GLU A 110 27.21 -7.97 -8.98
C GLU A 110 26.54 -8.98 -8.03
N ASP A 111 25.22 -9.17 -8.20
CA ASP A 111 24.34 -10.26 -7.74
C ASP A 111 25.02 -11.40 -6.94
N GLN A 112 25.48 -11.15 -5.71
CA GLN A 112 26.05 -12.20 -4.86
C GLN A 112 25.02 -12.98 -4.03
N HIS A 113 23.71 -12.75 -4.22
CA HIS A 113 22.67 -13.56 -3.57
C HIS A 113 21.57 -14.00 -4.55
N PRO A 114 21.84 -15.02 -5.39
CA PRO A 114 20.83 -15.61 -6.28
C PRO A 114 19.76 -16.45 -5.54
N ASN A 115 19.92 -16.67 -4.25
CA ASN A 115 18.94 -17.34 -3.39
C ASN A 115 18.43 -16.32 -2.38
N ASP A 116 17.13 -16.33 -2.08
CA ASP A 116 16.37 -15.41 -1.20
C ASP A 116 16.87 -15.31 0.28
N GLU A 117 18.16 -15.39 0.54
CA GLU A 117 18.83 -15.03 1.79
C GLU A 117 19.10 -13.52 1.79
N PHE A 118 18.05 -12.73 2.05
CA PHE A 118 18.09 -11.28 2.23
C PHE A 118 18.66 -10.89 3.60
N ILE A 119 19.90 -11.31 3.90
CA ILE A 119 20.63 -10.81 5.07
C ILE A 119 22.02 -10.39 4.60
N ASP A 120 22.09 -9.27 3.89
CA ASP A 120 23.36 -8.65 3.59
C ASP A 120 23.73 -7.65 4.70
N LYS A 121 24.81 -7.95 5.41
CA LYS A 121 25.41 -7.09 6.44
C LYS A 121 26.21 -5.91 5.86
N SER A 122 26.12 -5.66 4.55
CA SER A 122 26.82 -4.56 3.86
C SER A 122 26.03 -3.24 3.73
N ASP A 123 24.91 -3.09 4.45
CA ASP A 123 24.06 -1.89 4.50
C ASP A 123 24.70 -0.66 5.22
N ASN A 124 26.01 -0.68 5.44
CA ASN A 124 26.79 0.33 6.19
C ASN A 124 26.63 1.79 5.69
N LEU A 125 26.14 2.01 4.46
CA LEU A 125 25.96 3.37 3.93
C LEU A 125 24.63 4.00 4.33
N LEU A 126 23.57 3.19 4.48
CA LEU A 126 22.32 3.68 5.07
C LEU A 126 22.52 3.98 6.58
N GLU A 127 23.47 3.32 7.25
CA GLU A 127 23.85 3.61 8.64
C GLU A 127 24.47 5.00 8.84
N SER A 128 24.92 5.68 7.76
CA SER A 128 25.39 7.06 7.86
C SER A 128 24.26 8.07 8.11
N TYR A 129 23.00 7.65 7.92
CA TYR A 129 21.81 8.44 8.19
C TYR A 129 21.29 8.14 9.59
N GLU A 130 20.85 9.19 10.29
CA GLU A 130 20.27 9.04 11.63
C GLU A 130 18.94 8.27 11.56
N ASN A 131 18.18 8.46 10.48
CA ASN A 131 16.93 7.75 10.23
C ASN A 131 16.76 7.43 8.74
N VAL A 132 16.06 6.34 8.44
CA VAL A 132 15.66 5.95 7.08
C VAL A 132 14.15 5.72 7.05
N TYR A 133 13.47 6.45 6.18
CA TYR A 133 12.01 6.43 6.01
C TYR A 133 11.63 6.00 4.58
N PHE A 134 10.73 5.04 4.48
CA PHE A 134 10.01 4.70 3.26
C PHE A 134 8.63 5.34 3.30
N VAL A 135 8.30 6.13 2.30
CA VAL A 135 7.08 6.95 2.30
C VAL A 135 6.35 6.78 0.98
N GLY A 136 5.03 6.64 1.05
CA GLY A 136 4.23 6.61 -0.16
C GLY A 136 2.73 6.51 0.09
N HIS A 137 1.99 6.84 -0.96
CA HIS A 137 0.54 6.78 -1.02
C HIS A 137 0.08 5.72 -2.03
N SER A 138 -1.04 5.03 -1.76
CA SER A 138 -1.64 4.05 -2.65
C SER A 138 -0.63 2.95 -3.02
N TYR A 139 -0.42 2.70 -4.31
CA TYR A 139 0.64 1.84 -4.85
C TYR A 139 2.02 2.15 -4.24
N GLY A 140 2.40 3.42 -4.08
CA GLY A 140 3.67 3.80 -3.49
C GLY A 140 3.77 3.46 -2.01
N GLY A 141 2.63 3.46 -1.31
CA GLY A 141 2.53 2.98 0.07
C GLY A 141 2.76 1.46 0.16
N ALA A 142 2.16 0.69 -0.74
CA ALA A 142 2.38 -0.77 -0.80
C ALA A 142 3.83 -1.15 -1.14
N VAL A 143 4.47 -0.42 -2.05
CA VAL A 143 5.90 -0.59 -2.36
C VAL A 143 6.76 -0.23 -1.15
N SER A 144 6.48 0.90 -0.48
CA SER A 144 7.21 1.34 0.71
C SER A 144 7.10 0.37 1.88
N ALA A 145 5.93 -0.24 2.07
CA ALA A 145 5.75 -1.29 3.07
C ALA A 145 6.56 -2.54 2.71
N SER A 146 6.47 -3.02 1.46
CA SER A 146 7.26 -4.15 0.96
C SER A 146 8.76 -3.93 1.15
N LEU A 147 9.26 -2.70 0.96
CA LEU A 147 10.67 -2.37 1.14
C LEU A 147 11.16 -2.62 2.57
N ILE A 148 10.37 -2.28 3.60
CA ILE A 148 10.72 -2.58 4.99
C ILE A 148 10.97 -4.08 5.19
N LEU A 149 10.10 -4.92 4.62
CA LEU A 149 10.21 -6.37 4.71
C LEU A 149 11.44 -6.90 3.94
N LEU A 150 11.75 -6.32 2.77
CA LEU A 150 12.91 -6.71 1.95
C LEU A 150 14.24 -6.30 2.57
N PHE A 151 14.32 -5.11 3.17
CA PHE A 151 15.52 -4.68 3.89
C PHE A 151 15.71 -5.46 5.19
N GLY A 152 14.63 -5.95 5.82
CA GLY A 152 14.68 -6.70 7.07
C GLY A 152 15.26 -5.92 8.26
N ASN A 153 15.55 -4.63 8.10
CA ASN A 153 16.17 -3.79 9.11
C ASN A 153 15.09 -3.12 9.97
N LEU A 154 14.95 -3.60 11.21
CA LEU A 154 13.98 -3.09 12.17
C LEU A 154 14.29 -1.67 12.67
N ASN A 155 15.38 -1.02 12.23
CA ASN A 155 15.64 0.40 12.48
C ASN A 155 15.08 1.32 11.40
N TYR A 156 14.72 0.79 10.23
CA TYR A 156 14.05 1.57 9.19
C TYR A 156 12.56 1.72 9.51
N ARG A 157 11.95 2.76 8.95
CA ARG A 157 10.56 3.13 9.21
C ARG A 157 9.78 3.30 7.92
N ALA A 158 8.48 3.05 7.94
CA ALA A 158 7.60 3.43 6.86
C ALA A 158 6.40 4.22 7.36
N VAL A 159 6.01 5.23 6.59
CA VAL A 159 4.78 6.01 6.77
C VAL A 159 4.00 5.92 5.47
N ILE A 160 2.91 5.15 5.47
CA ILE A 160 2.18 4.79 4.26
C ILE A 160 0.71 5.21 4.35
N PHE A 161 0.16 5.67 3.23
CA PHE A 161 -1.19 6.21 3.15
C PHE A 161 -1.99 5.45 2.10
N GLY A 162 -3.19 4.97 2.43
CA GLY A 162 -4.08 4.32 1.47
C GLY A 162 -3.47 3.11 0.78
N ALA A 163 -2.49 2.47 1.41
CA ALA A 163 -1.80 1.33 0.83
C ALA A 163 -2.75 0.12 0.77
N PRO A 164 -2.81 -0.62 -0.34
CA PRO A 164 -3.51 -1.90 -0.38
C PRO A 164 -2.79 -2.95 0.49
N PRO A 165 -3.44 -4.08 0.79
CA PRO A 165 -2.81 -5.23 1.44
C PRO A 165 -1.57 -5.73 0.69
N VAL A 166 -0.49 -6.01 1.42
CA VAL A 166 0.83 -6.28 0.84
C VAL A 166 1.36 -7.66 1.14
N VAL A 167 1.26 -8.09 2.40
CA VAL A 167 1.88 -9.33 2.91
C VAL A 167 0.89 -10.08 3.79
N ASP A 168 1.17 -11.34 4.07
CA ASP A 168 0.38 -12.16 4.99
C ASP A 168 0.29 -11.57 6.42
N LEU A 169 -0.73 -12.02 7.16
CA LEU A 169 -1.04 -11.50 8.49
C LEU A 169 0.09 -11.71 9.51
N GLU A 170 0.81 -12.84 9.44
CA GLU A 170 1.91 -13.13 10.36
C GLU A 170 3.01 -12.07 10.20
N HIS A 171 3.43 -11.81 8.97
CA HIS A 171 4.45 -10.82 8.65
C HIS A 171 3.96 -9.38 8.83
N CYS A 172 2.68 -9.09 8.57
CA CYS A 172 2.07 -7.78 8.89
C CYS A 172 2.28 -7.40 10.36
N SER A 173 2.17 -8.38 11.27
CA SER A 173 2.29 -8.17 12.72
C SER A 173 3.74 -7.94 13.19
N MET A 174 4.72 -8.56 12.53
CA MET A 174 6.14 -8.45 12.89
C MET A 174 6.68 -7.03 12.72
N TYR A 175 6.18 -6.28 11.74
CA TYR A 175 6.63 -4.91 11.46
C TYR A 175 5.71 -3.84 12.05
N ASN A 176 4.86 -4.19 13.01
CA ASN A 176 3.94 -3.26 13.66
C ASN A 176 4.63 -2.12 14.42
N LYS A 177 5.94 -2.19 14.67
CA LYS A 177 6.74 -1.08 15.26
C LYS A 177 7.47 -0.22 14.23
N CYS A 178 7.54 -0.68 12.98
CA CYS A 178 8.33 -0.06 11.92
C CYS A 178 7.44 0.63 10.88
N ILE A 179 6.21 0.14 10.67
CA ILE A 179 5.29 0.65 9.66
C ILE A 179 4.11 1.33 10.37
N ALA A 180 3.86 2.59 10.01
CA ALA A 180 2.65 3.33 10.36
C ALA A 180 1.79 3.50 9.10
N SER A 181 0.58 2.96 9.16
CA SER A 181 -0.33 2.87 8.01
C SER A 181 -1.58 3.69 8.27
N PHE A 182 -1.93 4.57 7.34
CA PHE A 182 -3.03 5.50 7.48
C PHE A 182 -4.14 5.17 6.48
N VAL A 183 -5.37 5.10 6.98
CA VAL A 183 -6.60 4.88 6.21
C VAL A 183 -7.50 6.08 6.43
N ALA A 184 -7.80 6.83 5.37
CA ALA A 184 -8.72 7.94 5.44
C ALA A 184 -10.16 7.43 5.34
N GLU A 185 -10.99 7.78 6.30
CA GLU A 185 -12.44 7.60 6.25
C GLU A 185 -12.87 6.16 5.90
N HIS A 186 -13.38 5.96 4.68
CA HIS A 186 -13.86 4.70 4.13
C HIS A 186 -13.07 4.24 2.91
N ASP A 187 -11.83 4.70 2.73
CA ASP A 187 -10.97 4.37 1.58
C ASP A 187 -11.04 2.87 1.24
N LEU A 188 -11.43 2.59 -0.01
CA LEU A 188 -11.54 1.26 -0.57
C LEU A 188 -10.20 0.51 -0.62
N ILE A 189 -9.12 1.19 -0.97
CA ILE A 189 -7.87 0.55 -1.39
C ILE A 189 -7.22 -0.27 -0.26
N PRO A 190 -7.15 0.20 0.99
CA PRO A 190 -6.73 -0.58 2.15
C PRO A 190 -7.47 -1.90 2.38
N THR A 191 -8.68 -2.02 1.85
CA THR A 191 -9.53 -3.21 1.99
C THR A 191 -9.55 -4.09 0.72
N LEU A 192 -8.87 -3.68 -0.35
CA LEU A 192 -8.89 -4.35 -1.64
C LEU A 192 -7.98 -5.59 -1.67
N SER A 193 -8.49 -6.71 -1.18
CA SER A 193 -7.85 -8.03 -1.27
C SER A 193 -8.84 -9.10 -1.72
N VAL A 194 -8.32 -10.21 -2.25
CA VAL A 194 -9.15 -11.35 -2.70
C VAL A 194 -10.06 -11.86 -1.58
N PRO A 195 -9.60 -12.10 -0.33
CA PRO A 195 -10.49 -12.52 0.75
C PRO A 195 -11.56 -11.48 1.09
N ASN A 196 -11.24 -10.18 1.06
CA ASN A 196 -12.18 -9.13 1.38
C ASN A 196 -13.25 -8.94 0.30
N ILE A 197 -12.88 -9.09 -0.98
CA ILE A 197 -13.82 -9.13 -2.10
C ILE A 197 -14.76 -10.33 -1.95
N ALA A 198 -14.22 -11.51 -1.63
CA ALA A 198 -15.03 -12.72 -1.39
C ALA A 198 -16.06 -12.50 -0.26
N ASN A 199 -15.64 -11.90 0.86
CA ASN A 199 -16.53 -11.57 1.98
C ASN A 199 -17.62 -10.57 1.58
N GLN A 200 -17.27 -9.56 0.78
CA GLN A 200 -18.21 -8.55 0.34
C GLN A 200 -19.24 -9.10 -0.65
N LEU A 201 -18.83 -10.01 -1.54
CA LEU A 201 -19.75 -10.70 -2.45
C LEU A 201 -20.66 -11.67 -1.70
N ARG A 202 -20.12 -12.45 -0.76
CA ARG A 202 -20.90 -13.31 0.13
C ARG A 202 -22.00 -12.55 0.87
N ALA A 203 -21.71 -11.33 1.33
CA ALA A 203 -22.69 -10.49 2.02
C ALA A 203 -23.79 -9.93 1.10
N ARG A 204 -23.52 -9.81 -0.22
CA ARG A 204 -24.44 -9.22 -1.21
C ARG A 204 -25.28 -10.26 -1.95
N MET A 205 -24.76 -11.47 -2.11
CA MET A 205 -25.41 -12.53 -2.88
C MET A 205 -26.21 -13.43 -1.94
N SER A 206 -27.48 -13.69 -2.26
CA SER A 206 -28.39 -14.53 -1.46
C SER A 206 -28.15 -16.04 -1.61
N SER A 207 -27.38 -16.44 -2.62
CA SER A 207 -27.00 -17.83 -2.87
C SER A 207 -25.93 -18.31 -1.89
N SER A 208 -25.93 -19.61 -1.60
CA SER A 208 -24.92 -20.24 -0.76
C SER A 208 -23.53 -20.04 -1.38
N PHE A 209 -22.66 -19.27 -0.70
CA PHE A 209 -21.26 -19.03 -1.09
C PHE A 209 -20.33 -20.20 -0.71
N GLU A 210 -20.91 -21.41 -0.68
CA GLU A 210 -20.22 -22.66 -0.42
C GLU A 210 -19.70 -23.26 -1.72
N LYS A 211 -18.71 -24.15 -1.62
CA LYS A 211 -18.02 -24.73 -2.78
C LYS A 211 -18.98 -25.34 -3.82
N GLU A 212 -20.00 -26.07 -3.35
CA GLU A 212 -20.93 -26.83 -4.19
C GLU A 212 -22.01 -25.95 -4.83
N ASN A 213 -22.26 -24.75 -4.29
CA ASN A 213 -23.32 -23.83 -4.71
C ASN A 213 -22.80 -22.45 -5.12
N LEU A 214 -21.48 -22.33 -5.33
CA LEU A 214 -20.84 -21.06 -5.66
C LEU A 214 -21.46 -20.48 -6.94
N PRO A 215 -21.86 -19.20 -6.97
CA PRO A 215 -22.36 -18.55 -8.16
C PRO A 215 -21.39 -18.66 -9.35
N SER A 216 -21.91 -18.49 -10.56
CA SER A 216 -21.06 -18.41 -11.74
C SER A 216 -20.12 -17.20 -11.68
N GLU A 217 -18.99 -17.27 -12.37
CA GLU A 217 -18.04 -16.15 -12.44
C GLU A 217 -18.71 -14.89 -12.99
N ASP A 218 -19.55 -15.02 -14.01
CA ASP A 218 -20.30 -13.90 -14.59
C ASP A 218 -21.26 -13.25 -13.59
N GLU A 219 -21.98 -14.04 -12.78
CA GLU A 219 -22.85 -13.50 -11.73
C GLU A 219 -22.06 -12.71 -10.68
N MET A 220 -20.89 -13.21 -10.26
CA MET A 220 -20.02 -12.53 -9.32
C MET A 220 -19.37 -11.27 -9.91
N ILE A 221 -18.94 -11.32 -11.19
CA ILE A 221 -18.41 -10.14 -11.91
C ILE A 221 -19.49 -9.06 -11.99
N ASN A 222 -20.72 -9.45 -12.34
CA ASN A 222 -21.84 -8.51 -12.41
C ASN A 222 -22.14 -7.89 -11.05
N GLU A 223 -22.17 -8.68 -9.97
CA GLU A 223 -22.41 -8.15 -8.63
C GLU A 223 -21.27 -7.25 -8.12
N PHE A 224 -20.01 -7.61 -8.42
CA PHE A 224 -18.86 -6.76 -8.13
C PHE A 224 -18.94 -5.44 -8.91
N ASN A 225 -19.29 -5.48 -10.20
CA ASN A 225 -19.46 -4.26 -10.99
C ASN A 225 -20.59 -3.37 -10.46
N LYS A 226 -21.73 -3.94 -10.01
CA LYS A 226 -22.79 -3.16 -9.34
C LYS A 226 -22.31 -2.47 -8.07
N LEU A 227 -21.46 -3.13 -7.29
CA LEU A 227 -20.82 -2.50 -6.13
C LEU A 227 -19.95 -1.32 -6.59
N LEU A 228 -19.11 -1.51 -7.61
CA LEU A 228 -18.25 -0.44 -8.14
C LEU A 228 -19.07 0.72 -8.74
N ASP A 229 -20.21 0.42 -9.37
CA ASP A 229 -21.18 1.40 -9.88
C ASP A 229 -21.89 2.19 -8.78
N SER A 230 -21.88 1.70 -7.53
CA SER A 230 -22.53 2.39 -6.41
C SER A 230 -21.67 3.46 -5.75
N PHE A 231 -20.39 3.53 -6.12
CA PHE A 231 -19.47 4.53 -5.59
C PHE A 231 -19.73 5.90 -6.21
N ASP A 232 -19.67 6.91 -5.36
CA ASP A 232 -19.71 8.30 -5.77
C ASP A 232 -18.33 8.70 -6.29
N THR A 233 -18.28 9.02 -7.57
CA THR A 233 -17.09 9.52 -8.26
C THR A 233 -17.29 10.94 -8.79
N ASP A 234 -18.41 11.58 -8.45
CA ASP A 234 -18.73 12.92 -8.90
C ASP A 234 -17.71 13.92 -8.33
N GLY A 235 -17.10 14.70 -9.21
CA GLY A 235 -16.06 15.66 -8.83
C GLY A 235 -14.70 15.07 -8.45
N VAL A 236 -14.51 13.75 -8.55
CA VAL A 236 -13.22 13.07 -8.24
C VAL A 236 -12.70 12.34 -9.47
N PRO A 237 -11.96 13.02 -10.39
CA PRO A 237 -11.45 12.42 -11.62
C PRO A 237 -10.65 11.12 -11.40
N ALA A 238 -9.78 11.11 -10.38
CA ALA A 238 -9.02 9.92 -10.00
C ALA A 238 -9.93 8.75 -9.59
N GLY A 239 -11.11 9.03 -9.02
CA GLY A 239 -12.07 8.01 -8.63
C GLY A 239 -12.67 7.28 -9.83
N ASN A 240 -12.97 8.01 -10.90
CA ASN A 240 -13.45 7.40 -12.16
C ASN A 240 -12.41 6.45 -12.77
N GLU A 241 -11.12 6.83 -12.75
CA GLU A 241 -10.04 5.99 -13.26
C GLU A 241 -9.83 4.73 -12.41
N VAL A 242 -9.94 4.86 -11.08
CA VAL A 242 -9.88 3.72 -10.16
C VAL A 242 -11.04 2.76 -10.43
N VAL A 243 -12.28 3.24 -10.48
CA VAL A 243 -13.47 2.40 -10.76
C VAL A 243 -13.34 1.72 -12.13
N ALA A 244 -12.96 2.45 -13.17
CA ALA A 244 -12.79 1.89 -14.51
C ALA A 244 -11.70 0.80 -14.54
N SER A 245 -10.59 1.01 -13.83
CA SER A 245 -9.50 0.04 -13.72
C SER A 245 -9.93 -1.22 -12.95
N LEU A 246 -10.67 -1.05 -11.85
CA LEU A 246 -11.21 -2.15 -11.07
C LEU A 246 -12.22 -2.98 -11.87
N LYS A 247 -13.12 -2.34 -12.61
CA LYS A 247 -14.07 -3.04 -13.51
C LYS A 247 -13.35 -3.82 -14.60
N LYS A 248 -12.33 -3.23 -15.23
CA LYS A 248 -11.51 -3.92 -16.24
C LYS A 248 -10.81 -5.15 -15.65
N ALA A 249 -10.44 -5.08 -14.38
CA ALA A 249 -9.80 -6.17 -13.65
C ALA A 249 -10.76 -7.13 -12.96
N ALA A 250 -12.07 -6.86 -12.97
CA ALA A 250 -13.08 -7.69 -12.29
C ALA A 250 -12.95 -9.18 -12.62
N PRO A 251 -12.76 -9.61 -13.89
CA PRO A 251 -12.58 -11.03 -14.19
C PRO A 251 -11.41 -11.68 -13.44
N LEU A 252 -10.30 -10.94 -13.27
CA LEU A 252 -9.14 -11.43 -12.54
C LEU A 252 -9.39 -11.50 -11.03
N PHE A 253 -10.05 -10.49 -10.45
CA PHE A 253 -10.46 -10.51 -9.04
C PHE A 253 -11.37 -11.71 -8.75
N ILE A 254 -12.42 -11.88 -9.58
CA ILE A 254 -13.40 -12.94 -9.39
C ILE A 254 -12.80 -14.32 -9.63
N GLY A 255 -11.94 -14.48 -10.64
CA GLY A 255 -11.21 -15.74 -10.84
C GLY A 255 -10.39 -16.15 -9.61
N ASN A 256 -9.70 -15.20 -8.96
CA ASN A 256 -8.98 -15.47 -7.72
C ASN A 256 -9.92 -15.79 -6.54
N VAL A 257 -11.09 -15.15 -6.44
CA VAL A 257 -12.12 -15.47 -5.44
C VAL A 257 -12.66 -16.88 -5.64
N VAL A 258 -12.92 -17.29 -6.89
CA VAL A 258 -13.39 -18.64 -7.22
C VAL A 258 -12.36 -19.68 -6.82
N GLN A 259 -11.08 -19.45 -7.13
CA GLN A 259 -9.99 -20.35 -6.71
C GLN A 259 -9.87 -20.43 -5.18
N LEU A 260 -9.91 -19.29 -4.49
CA LEU A 260 -9.93 -19.24 -3.02
C LEU A 260 -11.03 -20.15 -2.44
N ILE A 261 -12.25 -20.09 -2.98
CA ILE A 261 -13.40 -20.84 -2.44
C ILE A 261 -13.40 -22.31 -2.88
N ARG A 262 -13.23 -22.59 -4.19
CA ARG A 262 -13.36 -23.94 -4.75
C ARG A 262 -12.14 -24.82 -4.47
N GLU A 263 -10.95 -24.24 -4.60
CA GLU A 263 -9.68 -24.95 -4.50
C GLU A 263 -9.09 -24.87 -3.09
N ARG A 264 -9.70 -24.08 -2.19
CA ARG A 264 -9.19 -23.78 -0.85
C ARG A 264 -7.76 -23.25 -0.90
N LEU A 265 -7.44 -22.45 -1.92
CA LEU A 265 -6.15 -21.75 -1.98
C LEU A 265 -6.05 -20.81 -0.78
N ASP A 266 -4.98 -20.95 -0.02
CA ASP A 266 -4.71 -20.07 1.11
C ASP A 266 -4.19 -18.73 0.58
N LYS A 267 -5.11 -17.84 0.18
CA LYS A 267 -4.80 -16.44 -0.13
C LYS A 267 -4.69 -15.69 1.17
N VAL A 268 -3.44 -15.44 1.57
CA VAL A 268 -3.10 -14.95 2.91
C VAL A 268 -2.89 -13.44 2.94
N VAL A 269 -2.70 -12.79 1.80
CA VAL A 269 -2.54 -11.33 1.72
C VAL A 269 -3.90 -10.66 1.85
N ARG A 270 -4.16 -10.06 3.02
CA ARG A 270 -5.50 -9.55 3.35
C ARG A 270 -5.55 -8.15 3.95
N TYR A 271 -4.56 -7.76 4.74
CA TYR A 271 -4.59 -6.51 5.50
C TYR A 271 -3.41 -5.60 5.15
N VAL A 272 -3.60 -4.30 5.37
CA VAL A 272 -2.51 -3.34 5.33
C VAL A 272 -1.51 -3.66 6.46
N PRO A 273 -0.20 -3.66 6.20
CA PRO A 273 0.81 -4.02 7.19
C PRO A 273 0.98 -2.93 8.25
N GLY A 274 1.60 -3.28 9.38
CA GLY A 274 2.04 -2.30 10.39
C GLY A 274 1.00 -1.94 11.44
N CYS A 275 1.24 -0.82 12.12
CA CYS A 275 0.27 -0.20 13.02
C CYS A 275 -0.66 0.69 12.22
N VAL A 276 -1.95 0.36 12.22
CA VAL A 276 -2.95 1.00 11.36
C VAL A 276 -3.72 2.06 12.14
N TYR A 277 -3.85 3.23 11.52
CA TYR A 277 -4.59 4.38 11.99
C TYR A 277 -5.70 4.69 11.01
N ARG A 278 -6.92 4.83 11.51
CA ARG A 278 -8.05 5.31 10.74
C ARG A 278 -8.30 6.77 11.11
N ILE A 279 -8.07 7.66 10.14
CA ILE A 279 -8.19 9.10 10.31
C ILE A 279 -9.45 9.60 9.63
N THR A 280 -10.12 10.59 10.21
CA THR A 280 -11.35 11.18 9.68
C THR A 280 -11.25 12.71 9.71
N ARG A 281 -12.01 13.38 8.85
CA ARG A 281 -12.09 14.85 8.76
C ARG A 281 -12.74 15.48 9.99
N GLU A 282 -13.52 14.69 10.75
CA GLU A 282 -14.24 15.14 11.95
C GLU A 282 -13.48 14.82 13.25
N SER A 283 -12.41 14.03 13.18
CA SER A 283 -11.69 13.60 14.37
C SER A 283 -10.77 14.71 14.88
N THR A 284 -11.07 15.23 16.06
CA THR A 284 -10.12 16.00 16.90
C THR A 284 -9.36 15.08 17.86
N ALA A 285 -9.43 13.75 17.63
CA ALA A 285 -8.80 12.78 18.51
C ALA A 285 -7.28 12.85 18.37
N ARG A 286 -6.56 12.49 19.42
CA ARG A 286 -5.11 12.34 19.31
C ARG A 286 -4.80 11.19 18.36
N LEU A 287 -3.68 11.26 17.64
CA LEU A 287 -3.32 10.20 16.68
C LEU A 287 -3.37 8.78 17.28
N ILE A 288 -2.97 8.62 18.55
CA ILE A 288 -3.01 7.32 19.23
C ILE A 288 -4.43 6.75 19.39
N GLU A 289 -5.45 7.61 19.47
CA GLU A 289 -6.86 7.25 19.57
C GLU A 289 -7.44 6.85 18.22
N CYS A 290 -6.76 7.19 17.11
CA CYS A 290 -7.13 6.77 15.76
C CYS A 290 -6.65 5.35 15.43
N LYS A 291 -5.95 4.66 16.34
CA LYS A 291 -5.41 3.32 16.10
C LYS A 291 -6.55 2.29 16.03
N VAL A 292 -6.53 1.47 14.99
CA VAL A 292 -7.55 0.43 14.74
C VAL A 292 -6.92 -0.96 14.62
N ASN A 293 -7.73 -1.99 14.83
CA ASN A 293 -7.33 -3.36 14.51
C ASN A 293 -7.78 -3.72 13.08
N PRO A 294 -6.86 -3.97 12.14
CA PRO A 294 -7.22 -4.28 10.75
C PRO A 294 -8.11 -5.50 10.59
N THR A 295 -7.99 -6.51 11.47
CA THR A 295 -8.84 -7.71 11.39
C THR A 295 -10.30 -7.41 11.68
N ASP A 296 -10.54 -6.38 12.48
CA ASP A 296 -11.87 -6.03 12.98
C ASP A 296 -12.53 -5.00 12.05
N GLU A 297 -11.74 -4.07 11.49
CA GLU A 297 -12.27 -2.94 10.70
C GLU A 297 -12.05 -3.05 9.19
N LEU A 298 -11.02 -3.76 8.73
CA LEU A 298 -10.61 -3.82 7.31
C LEU A 298 -10.79 -5.23 6.72
N GLY A 299 -11.54 -6.10 7.40
CA GLY A 299 -11.77 -7.50 7.00
C GLY A 299 -12.83 -7.72 5.91
N ILE A 300 -13.41 -6.64 5.39
CA ILE A 300 -14.37 -6.64 4.29
C ILE A 300 -14.05 -5.47 3.35
N LEU A 301 -14.29 -5.65 2.05
CA LEU A 301 -14.11 -4.59 1.07
C LEU A 301 -15.05 -3.41 1.39
N SER A 302 -14.51 -2.20 1.49
CA SER A 302 -15.33 -1.01 1.74
C SER A 302 -16.42 -0.86 0.68
N ALA A 303 -17.65 -0.65 1.13
CA ALA A 303 -18.81 -0.49 0.26
C ALA A 303 -19.52 0.86 0.48
N CYS A 304 -18.88 1.79 1.20
CA CYS A 304 -19.40 3.14 1.37
C CYS A 304 -19.42 3.87 0.01
N LYS A 305 -20.42 4.72 -0.23
CA LYS A 305 -20.48 5.53 -1.46
C LYS A 305 -19.21 6.37 -1.65
N SER A 306 -18.66 6.91 -0.57
CA SER A 306 -17.44 7.74 -0.60
C SER A 306 -16.15 6.94 -0.74
N ALA A 307 -16.18 5.60 -0.72
CA ALA A 307 -14.98 4.79 -0.54
C ALA A 307 -13.89 5.04 -1.59
N VAL A 308 -14.28 5.37 -2.82
CA VAL A 308 -13.35 5.75 -3.89
C VAL A 308 -12.95 7.22 -3.81
N ALA A 309 -13.88 8.11 -3.44
CA ALA A 309 -13.63 9.54 -3.26
C ALA A 309 -12.71 9.84 -2.07
N ASP A 310 -12.63 8.94 -1.10
CA ASP A 310 -11.77 9.07 0.08
C ASP A 310 -10.32 8.62 -0.18
N HIS A 311 -10.03 7.96 -1.32
CA HIS A 311 -8.69 7.47 -1.65
C HIS A 311 -7.67 8.54 -2.07
N PRO A 312 -7.99 9.59 -2.85
CA PRO A 312 -6.98 10.51 -3.37
C PRO A 312 -6.18 11.23 -2.27
N PRO A 313 -4.94 11.67 -2.56
CA PRO A 313 -4.07 12.35 -1.60
C PRO A 313 -4.71 13.52 -0.84
N GLY A 314 -5.58 14.31 -1.49
CA GLY A 314 -6.26 15.44 -0.85
C GLY A 314 -7.24 15.05 0.27
N SER A 315 -7.79 13.84 0.21
CA SER A 315 -8.64 13.29 1.29
C SER A 315 -7.81 13.05 2.55
N TYR A 316 -6.65 12.41 2.39
CA TYR A 316 -5.67 12.20 3.45
C TYR A 316 -5.17 13.52 4.03
N GLU A 317 -4.84 14.48 3.16
CA GLU A 317 -4.42 15.81 3.58
C GLU A 317 -5.46 16.49 4.47
N SER A 318 -6.74 16.43 4.08
CA SER A 318 -7.84 17.02 4.84
C SER A 318 -7.99 16.37 6.22
N CYS A 319 -7.91 15.04 6.30
CA CYS A 319 -7.98 14.33 7.58
C CYS A 319 -6.78 14.66 8.48
N LEU A 320 -5.58 14.80 7.92
CA LEU A 320 -4.38 15.12 8.69
C LEU A 320 -4.38 16.57 9.19
N ASN A 321 -4.95 17.51 8.44
CA ASN A 321 -5.10 18.89 8.89
C ASN A 321 -5.99 18.98 10.14
N ALA A 322 -7.09 18.20 10.19
CA ALA A 322 -7.97 18.13 11.35
C ALA A 322 -7.28 17.58 12.62
N LEU A 323 -6.19 16.81 12.48
CA LEU A 323 -5.40 16.29 13.61
C LEU A 323 -4.33 17.28 14.11
N ILE A 324 -4.03 18.33 13.36
CA ILE A 324 -3.02 19.34 13.73
C ILE A 324 -3.68 20.52 14.46
N GLU A 325 -4.95 20.81 14.16
CA GLU A 325 -5.77 21.85 14.80
C GLU A 325 -6.18 21.48 16.24
#